data_AF-A0A4Y2UIA6-F1
#
_entry.id   AF-A0A4Y2UIA6-F1
#
_cell.length_a   1.000
_cell.length_b   1.000
_cell.length_c   1.000
_cell.angle_alpha   90.00
_cell.angle_beta   90.00
_cell.angle_gamma   90.00
#
_symmetry.space_group_name_H-M   'P 1'
#
loop_
_entity.id
_entity.type
_entity.pdbx_description
1 polymer ?
#
loop_
_entity_poly.entity_id
_entity_poly.type
_entity_poly.pdbx_seq_one_letter_code
_entity_poly.pdbx_strand_id
1 'polypeptide(L)'
;MNNLNDSELPALPSLPCREVILETSTRPALRHKGIVGIQIRIVPPEDLHGQPFFHRHGGINECHAIVFVVDLGDERSSDDFYTFFRKAQRHSRRGMPPFLIVGNKVDLRMFGIVTQHRWGENTANLYSARAYLECSAKSNDRVGDVLDAMLRILL
;
A
#
# COMPACT_ATOMS: atom_id res chain seq x y z
N MET A 1 42.00 24.61 -1.36
CA MET A 1 41.41 24.12 -2.63
C MET A 1 41.42 22.61 -2.58
N ASN A 2 40.25 21.99 -2.45
CA ASN A 2 39.95 20.63 -2.91
C ASN A 2 38.42 20.50 -2.86
N ASN A 3 37.80 20.96 -3.95
CA ASN A 3 36.40 20.66 -4.26
C ASN A 3 36.37 19.18 -4.67
N LEU A 4 36.13 18.30 -3.71
CA LEU A 4 35.73 16.95 -4.01
C LEU A 4 34.29 17.03 -4.50
N ASN A 5 34.14 16.84 -5.80
CA ASN A 5 32.90 16.62 -6.52
C ASN A 5 31.85 15.94 -5.65
N ASP A 6 30.79 16.68 -5.35
CA ASP A 6 29.47 16.09 -5.08
C ASP A 6 29.13 15.28 -6.33
N SER A 7 29.49 14.01 -6.26
CA SER A 7 29.07 13.00 -7.21
C SER A 7 27.55 13.04 -7.23
N GLU A 8 27.00 13.59 -8.31
CA GLU A 8 25.59 13.43 -8.67
C GLU A 8 25.33 11.93 -8.71
N LEU A 9 24.86 11.40 -7.59
CA LEU A 9 24.27 10.08 -7.51
C LEU A 9 23.24 10.03 -8.63
N PRO A 10 23.31 9.07 -9.57
CA PRO A 10 22.38 9.00 -10.67
C PRO A 10 20.96 9.06 -10.10
N ALA A 11 20.12 9.91 -10.69
CA ALA A 11 18.72 9.98 -10.33
C ALA A 11 18.14 8.58 -10.48
N LEU A 12 17.84 7.94 -9.35
CA LEU A 12 17.13 6.67 -9.34
C LEU A 12 15.81 6.91 -10.08
N PRO A 13 15.43 6.02 -11.02
CA PRO A 13 14.20 6.19 -11.77
C PRO A 13 13.04 6.35 -10.80
N SER A 14 12.19 7.35 -11.05
CA SER A 14 10.97 7.53 -10.26
C SER A 14 10.21 6.22 -10.20
N LEU A 15 9.76 5.81 -9.01
CA LEU A 15 8.91 4.62 -8.89
C LEU A 15 7.81 4.66 -9.94
N PRO A 16 7.56 3.54 -10.65
CA PRO A 16 6.58 3.50 -11.72
C PRO A 16 5.23 3.98 -11.17
N CYS A 17 4.77 5.10 -11.71
CA CYS A 17 3.46 5.67 -11.42
C CYS A 17 2.52 5.25 -12.54
N ARG A 18 1.40 4.62 -12.19
CA ARG A 18 0.34 4.28 -13.13
C ARG A 18 -0.87 5.14 -12.83
N GLU A 19 -1.39 5.79 -13.87
CA GLU A 19 -2.68 6.47 -13.79
C GLU A 19 -3.79 5.50 -14.19
N VAL A 20 -4.84 5.45 -13.39
CA VAL A 20 -6.05 4.67 -13.64
C VAL A 20 -7.24 5.61 -13.60
N ILE A 21 -7.99 5.67 -14.69
CA ILE A 21 -9.23 6.44 -14.80
C ILE A 21 -10.41 5.50 -14.52
N LEU A 22 -11.29 5.90 -13.60
CA LEU A 22 -12.40 5.09 -13.12
C LEU A 22 -13.71 5.87 -13.19
N GLU A 23 -14.75 5.25 -13.73
CA GLU A 23 -16.12 5.76 -13.62
C GLU A 23 -16.79 5.22 -12.35
N THR A 24 -16.94 6.07 -11.32
CA THR A 24 -17.49 5.68 -10.02
C THR A 24 -19.01 5.48 -10.06
N SER A 25 -19.68 5.92 -11.12
CA SER A 25 -21.11 5.67 -11.35
C SER A 25 -21.43 4.18 -11.42
N THR A 26 -20.48 3.37 -11.93
CA THR A 26 -20.60 1.91 -12.01
C THR A 26 -20.45 1.21 -10.65
N ARG A 27 -20.10 1.96 -9.59
CA ARG A 27 -19.77 1.43 -8.25
C ARG A 27 -20.81 1.91 -7.24
N PRO A 28 -21.86 1.12 -6.94
CA PRO A 28 -22.97 1.56 -6.09
C PRO A 28 -22.54 1.85 -4.64
N ALA A 29 -21.47 1.20 -4.18
CA ALA A 29 -20.88 1.35 -2.85
C ALA A 29 -20.20 2.71 -2.60
N LEU A 30 -20.03 3.56 -3.64
CA LEU A 30 -19.39 4.87 -3.55
C LEU A 30 -20.42 6.00 -3.59
N ARG A 31 -20.22 7.01 -2.73
CA ARG A 31 -21.07 8.21 -2.67
C ARG A 31 -20.80 9.16 -3.84
N HIS A 32 -19.53 9.37 -4.16
CA HIS A 32 -19.14 10.19 -5.31
C HIS A 32 -19.52 9.50 -6.62
N LYS A 33 -20.20 10.22 -7.52
CA LYS A 33 -20.60 9.76 -8.85
C LYS A 33 -19.94 10.64 -9.91
N GLY A 34 -19.07 10.05 -10.73
CA GLY A 34 -18.31 10.76 -11.74
C GLY A 34 -17.10 9.97 -12.25
N ILE A 35 -16.18 10.68 -12.89
CA ILE A 35 -14.91 10.14 -13.36
C ILE A 35 -13.80 10.59 -12.38
N VAL A 36 -12.99 9.63 -11.93
CA VAL A 36 -11.88 9.88 -11.01
C VAL A 36 -10.60 9.32 -11.62
N GLY A 37 -9.54 10.13 -11.65
CA GLY A 37 -8.18 9.70 -11.97
C GLY A 37 -7.41 9.37 -10.70
N ILE A 38 -6.79 8.19 -10.64
CA ILE A 38 -5.98 7.74 -9.50
C ILE A 38 -4.57 7.44 -9.97
N GLN A 39 -3.60 8.05 -9.29
CA GLN A 39 -2.20 7.72 -9.46
C GLN A 39 -1.79 6.66 -8.44
N ILE A 40 -1.32 5.51 -8.95
CA ILE A 40 -0.90 4.36 -8.17
C ILE A 40 0.61 4.23 -8.30
N ARG A 41 1.29 4.21 -7.15
CA ARG A 41 2.72 3.89 -7.05
C ARG A 41 2.86 2.56 -6.37
N ILE A 42 3.51 1.60 -7.03
CA ILE A 42 3.79 0.28 -6.45
C ILE A 42 5.20 0.32 -5.89
N VAL A 43 5.34 0.03 -4.60
CA VAL A 43 6.62 -0.08 -3.92
C VAL A 43 6.91 -1.56 -3.73
N PRO A 44 7.92 -2.13 -4.41
CA PRO A 44 8.25 -3.52 -4.24
C PRO A 44 8.99 -3.75 -2.89
N PRO A 45 8.95 -4.97 -2.32
CA PRO A 45 9.54 -5.28 -1.02
C PRO A 45 11.02 -4.87 -0.87
N GLU A 46 11.82 -5.09 -1.91
CA GLU A 46 13.24 -4.71 -1.98
C GLU A 46 13.47 -3.21 -1.71
N ASP A 47 12.54 -2.35 -2.14
CA ASP A 47 12.59 -0.91 -1.94
C ASP A 47 12.08 -0.49 -0.56
N LEU A 48 11.33 -1.35 0.16
CA LEU A 48 10.94 -1.11 1.55
C LEU A 48 12.16 -1.13 2.49
N HIS A 49 13.18 -1.92 2.14
CA HIS A 49 14.42 -1.99 2.89
C HIS A 49 15.36 -0.82 2.58
N GLY A 50 15.28 -0.26 1.37
CA GLY A 50 16.04 0.92 0.94
C GLY A 50 15.56 2.24 1.56
N GLN A 51 16.49 3.17 1.80
CA GLN A 51 16.17 4.57 2.12
C GLN A 51 15.59 5.44 0.95
N PRO A 52 15.77 5.13 -0.35
CA PRO A 52 15.38 6.05 -1.44
C PRO A 52 13.91 6.43 -1.46
N PHE A 53 12.99 5.50 -1.18
CA PHE A 53 11.54 5.75 -1.24
C PHE A 53 11.09 6.90 -0.33
N PHE A 54 11.59 6.93 0.90
CA PHE A 54 11.18 7.93 1.90
C PHE A 54 11.87 9.29 1.75
N HIS A 55 13.02 9.35 1.05
CA HIS A 55 13.85 10.55 0.98
C HIS A 55 13.78 11.31 -0.36
N ARG A 56 13.47 10.65 -1.48
CA ARG A 56 13.73 11.22 -2.83
C ARG A 56 12.50 11.55 -3.69
N HIS A 57 11.28 11.23 -3.26
CA HIS A 57 10.06 11.41 -4.08
C HIS A 57 8.91 12.12 -3.36
N GLY A 58 9.21 13.04 -2.43
CA GLY A 58 8.23 13.58 -1.47
C GLY A 58 7.70 12.55 -0.46
N GLY A 59 7.97 11.27 -0.73
CA GLY A 59 7.81 10.12 0.13
C GLY A 59 6.35 9.86 0.43
N ILE A 60 6.13 9.30 1.61
CA ILE A 60 4.80 8.99 2.10
C ILE A 60 3.89 10.22 2.24
N ASN A 61 4.46 11.43 2.30
CA ASN A 61 3.70 12.66 2.51
C ASN A 61 2.92 13.11 1.26
N GLU A 62 3.25 12.57 0.08
CA GLU A 62 2.52 12.82 -1.17
C GLU A 62 1.40 11.80 -1.42
N CYS A 63 1.36 10.71 -0.65
CA CYS A 63 0.33 9.70 -0.76
C CYS A 63 -0.96 10.17 -0.05
N HIS A 64 -2.07 10.22 -0.79
CA HIS A 64 -3.39 10.47 -0.20
C HIS A 64 -3.91 9.29 0.63
N ALA A 65 -3.54 8.07 0.24
CA ALA A 65 -3.81 6.84 0.97
C ALA A 65 -2.74 5.78 0.68
N ILE A 66 -2.64 4.76 1.53
CA ILE A 66 -1.73 3.63 1.38
C ILE A 66 -2.50 2.31 1.46
N VAL A 67 -2.15 1.35 0.62
CA VAL A 67 -2.71 -0.01 0.69
C VAL A 67 -1.57 -0.98 0.96
N PHE A 68 -1.56 -1.57 2.15
CA PHE A 68 -0.62 -2.61 2.52
C PHE A 68 -1.15 -3.96 2.07
N VAL A 69 -0.48 -4.59 1.11
CA VAL A 69 -0.85 -5.92 0.62
C VAL A 69 0.10 -6.93 1.25
N VAL A 70 -0.48 -7.90 1.96
CA VAL A 70 0.24 -8.94 2.72
C VAL A 70 -0.16 -10.29 2.15
N ASP A 71 0.81 -11.18 1.98
CA ASP A 71 0.55 -12.55 1.57
C ASP A 71 0.18 -13.37 2.79
N LEU A 72 -1.07 -13.82 2.85
CA LEU A 72 -1.57 -14.57 4.00
C LEU A 72 -0.88 -15.93 4.22
N GLY A 73 -0.14 -16.44 3.23
CA GLY A 73 0.66 -17.65 3.33
C GLY A 73 2.15 -17.43 3.62
N ASP A 74 2.62 -16.17 3.72
CA ASP A 74 4.03 -15.86 3.93
C ASP A 74 4.24 -14.87 5.08
N GLU A 75 4.75 -15.37 6.20
CA GLU A 75 5.00 -14.55 7.39
C GLU A 75 5.96 -13.38 7.15
N ARG A 76 6.88 -13.51 6.20
CA ARG A 76 7.82 -12.42 5.85
C ARG A 76 7.09 -11.18 5.36
N SER A 77 5.96 -11.34 4.69
CA SER A 77 5.16 -10.21 4.21
C SER A 77 4.57 -9.37 5.35
N SER A 78 4.33 -9.98 6.51
CA SER A 78 3.93 -9.25 7.73
C SER A 78 5.10 -8.52 8.39
N ASP A 79 6.30 -9.11 8.39
CA ASP A 79 7.52 -8.43 8.86
C ASP A 79 7.86 -7.21 8.00
N ASP A 80 7.63 -7.32 6.69
CA ASP A 80 7.77 -6.22 5.74
C ASP A 80 6.79 -5.09 6.02
N PHE A 81 5.53 -5.41 6.36
CA PHE A 81 4.56 -4.43 6.84
C PHE A 81 5.09 -3.67 8.05
N TYR A 82 5.56 -4.36 9.11
CA TYR A 82 6.07 -3.69 10.30
C TYR A 82 7.32 -2.86 10.03
N THR A 83 8.18 -3.32 9.13
CA THR A 83 9.39 -2.62 8.72
C THR A 83 9.05 -1.34 7.98
N PHE A 84 8.17 -1.42 6.98
CA PHE A 84 7.71 -0.24 6.26
C PHE A 84 6.97 0.72 7.18
N PHE A 85 6.01 0.25 7.97
CA PHE A 85 5.18 1.09 8.81
C PHE A 85 6.01 1.93 9.79
N ARG A 86 7.02 1.31 10.44
CA ARG A 86 7.95 2.04 11.32
C ARG A 86 8.76 3.09 10.57
N LYS A 87 9.25 2.78 9.36
CA LYS A 87 9.99 3.75 8.53
C LYS A 87 9.08 4.89 8.07
N ALA A 88 7.88 4.56 7.63
CA ALA A 88 6.84 5.48 7.24
C ALA A 88 6.49 6.47 8.36
N GLN A 89 6.30 5.99 9.59
CA GLN A 89 6.08 6.85 10.75
C GLN A 89 7.26 7.76 11.04
N ARG A 90 8.50 7.26 10.94
CA ARG A 90 9.71 8.06 11.19
C ARG A 90 9.94 9.16 10.16
N HIS A 91 9.61 8.92 8.90
CA HIS A 91 9.85 9.87 7.80
C HIS A 91 8.63 10.72 7.44
N SER A 92 7.44 10.40 7.96
CA SER A 92 6.26 11.23 7.76
C SER A 92 6.31 12.46 8.67
N ARG A 93 6.29 13.65 8.05
CA ARG A 93 6.22 14.92 8.79
C ARG A 93 4.80 15.26 9.22
N ARG A 94 3.80 14.73 8.51
CA ARG A 94 2.37 15.02 8.72
C ARG A 94 1.60 13.88 9.38
N GLY A 95 2.30 12.83 9.84
CA GLY A 95 1.69 11.60 10.32
C GLY A 95 1.38 10.62 9.18
N MET A 96 1.02 9.39 9.55
CA MET A 96 0.74 8.34 8.56
C MET A 96 -0.50 8.72 7.74
N PRO A 97 -0.44 8.70 6.39
CA PRO A 97 -1.64 8.81 5.56
C PRO A 97 -2.66 7.72 5.91
N PRO A 98 -3.96 7.93 5.69
CA PRO A 98 -4.95 6.90 5.92
C PRO A 98 -4.61 5.65 5.09
N PHE A 99 -4.73 4.48 5.70
CA PHE A 99 -4.29 3.25 5.06
C PHE A 99 -5.22 2.07 5.29
N LEU A 100 -5.11 1.09 4.41
CA LEU A 100 -5.79 -0.20 4.44
C LEU A 100 -4.77 -1.32 4.57
N ILE A 101 -5.17 -2.41 5.21
CA ILE A 101 -4.44 -3.67 5.19
C ILE A 101 -5.24 -4.67 4.36
N VAL A 102 -4.58 -5.36 3.44
CA VAL A 102 -5.19 -6.32 2.52
C VAL A 102 -4.44 -7.63 2.62
N GLY A 103 -5.09 -8.65 3.17
CA GLY A 103 -4.62 -10.03 3.15
C GLY A 103 -4.93 -10.68 1.80
N ASN A 104 -3.93 -10.80 0.93
CA ASN A 104 -4.07 -11.41 -0.38
C ASN A 104 -3.81 -12.93 -0.33
N LYS A 105 -4.17 -13.62 -1.42
CA LYS A 105 -4.03 -15.07 -1.61
C LYS A 105 -4.90 -15.91 -0.67
N VAL A 106 -6.09 -15.40 -0.34
CA VAL A 106 -7.03 -16.13 0.51
C VAL A 106 -7.48 -17.48 -0.07
N ASP A 107 -7.36 -17.65 -1.40
CA ASP A 107 -7.60 -18.91 -2.08
C ASP A 107 -6.68 -20.03 -1.58
N LEU A 108 -5.52 -19.71 -1.02
CA LEU A 108 -4.59 -20.71 -0.48
C LEU A 108 -5.08 -21.34 0.84
N ARG A 109 -6.16 -20.82 1.44
CA ARG A 109 -6.76 -21.37 2.66
C ARG A 109 -7.22 -22.81 2.46
N MET A 110 -7.75 -23.15 1.27
CA MET A 110 -8.20 -24.51 0.97
C MET A 110 -7.06 -25.54 0.97
N PHE A 111 -5.81 -25.07 0.84
CA PHE A 111 -4.61 -25.90 0.90
C PHE A 111 -3.93 -25.88 2.27
N GLY A 112 -4.51 -25.21 3.27
CA GLY A 112 -3.95 -25.09 4.61
C GLY A 112 -2.68 -24.23 4.70
N ILE A 113 -2.41 -23.42 3.67
CA ILE A 113 -1.18 -22.60 3.57
C ILE A 113 -1.34 -21.27 4.32
N VAL A 114 -2.56 -20.75 4.44
CA VAL A 114 -2.77 -19.46 5.10
C VAL A 114 -2.50 -19.59 6.60
N THR A 115 -1.55 -18.79 7.10
CA THR A 115 -1.16 -18.76 8.51
C THR A 115 -1.61 -17.49 9.24
N GLN A 116 -2.01 -16.44 8.50
CA GLN A 116 -2.12 -15.07 9.05
C GLN A 116 -3.55 -14.53 9.27
N HIS A 117 -4.59 -15.36 9.35
CA HIS A 117 -5.99 -14.88 9.40
C HIS A 117 -6.30 -13.85 10.50
N ARG A 118 -5.81 -14.06 11.72
CA ARG A 118 -6.06 -13.14 12.84
C ARG A 118 -5.07 -11.97 12.90
N TRP A 119 -3.94 -12.10 12.20
CA TRP A 119 -2.90 -11.10 12.21
C TRP A 119 -3.39 -9.78 11.62
N GLY A 120 -4.09 -9.84 10.48
CA GLY A 120 -4.52 -8.64 9.78
C GLY A 120 -5.54 -7.81 10.55
N GLU A 121 -6.54 -8.45 11.15
CA GLU A 121 -7.56 -7.77 11.97
C GLU A 121 -6.97 -7.15 13.24
N ASN A 122 -6.12 -7.89 13.95
CA ASN A 122 -5.43 -7.38 15.14
C ASN A 122 -4.50 -6.20 14.79
N THR A 123 -3.75 -6.32 13.70
CA THR A 123 -2.83 -5.28 13.23
C THR A 123 -3.60 -4.03 12.77
N ALA A 124 -4.71 -4.21 12.06
CA ALA A 124 -5.56 -3.09 11.66
C ALA A 124 -6.09 -2.31 12.86
N ASN A 125 -6.56 -3.01 13.92
CA ASN A 125 -7.01 -2.38 15.16
C ASN A 125 -5.85 -1.69 15.91
N LEU A 126 -4.70 -2.35 16.02
CA LEU A 126 -3.54 -1.84 16.75
C LEU A 126 -2.97 -0.55 16.13
N TYR A 127 -2.94 -0.45 14.81
CA TYR A 127 -2.38 0.68 14.08
C TYR A 127 -3.44 1.64 13.52
N SER A 128 -4.71 1.47 13.89
CA SER A 128 -5.83 2.31 13.43
C SER A 128 -5.95 2.37 11.90
N ALA A 129 -5.79 1.23 11.24
CA ALA A 129 -6.08 1.12 9.81
C ALA A 129 -7.56 1.41 9.55
N ARG A 130 -7.88 1.93 8.37
CA ARG A 130 -9.27 2.25 8.00
C ARG A 130 -10.12 1.00 7.78
N ALA A 131 -9.50 -0.08 7.31
CA ALA A 131 -10.10 -1.41 7.26
C ALA A 131 -9.02 -2.47 7.07
N TYR A 132 -9.39 -3.71 7.41
CA TYR A 132 -8.73 -4.92 6.97
C TYR A 132 -9.66 -5.69 6.03
N LEU A 133 -9.14 -6.15 4.90
CA LEU A 133 -9.88 -6.95 3.92
C LEU A 133 -9.04 -8.13 3.48
N GLU A 134 -9.67 -9.28 3.25
CA GLU A 134 -9.02 -10.43 2.62
C GLU A 134 -9.53 -10.58 1.18
N CYS A 135 -8.62 -10.87 0.26
CA CYS A 135 -8.94 -11.05 -1.15
C CYS A 135 -8.07 -12.13 -1.80
N SER A 136 -8.44 -12.52 -3.02
CA SER A 136 -7.54 -13.24 -3.92
C SER A 136 -7.52 -12.54 -5.27
N ALA A 137 -6.37 -11.93 -5.59
CA ALA A 137 -6.13 -11.41 -6.93
C ALA A 137 -6.20 -12.49 -8.02
N LYS A 138 -5.86 -13.75 -7.69
CA LYS A 138 -5.83 -14.86 -8.64
C LYS A 138 -7.22 -15.26 -9.10
N SER A 139 -8.17 -15.39 -8.17
CA SER A 139 -9.55 -15.75 -8.49
C SER A 139 -10.46 -14.55 -8.68
N ASN A 140 -9.91 -13.32 -8.68
CA ASN A 140 -10.66 -12.07 -8.66
C ASN A 140 -11.69 -12.02 -7.50
N ASP A 141 -11.39 -12.68 -6.38
CA ASP A 141 -12.26 -12.72 -5.22
C ASP A 141 -12.04 -11.46 -4.37
N ARG A 142 -13.11 -10.67 -4.17
CA ARG A 142 -13.14 -9.44 -3.36
C ARG A 142 -12.13 -8.34 -3.72
N VAL A 143 -11.49 -8.41 -4.88
CA VAL A 143 -10.62 -7.33 -5.40
C VAL A 143 -11.40 -6.02 -5.58
N GLY A 144 -12.66 -6.12 -5.99
CA GLY A 144 -13.58 -4.99 -6.09
C GLY A 144 -13.82 -4.28 -4.75
N ASP A 145 -14.00 -5.06 -3.67
CA ASP A 145 -14.21 -4.52 -2.32
C ASP A 145 -12.99 -3.74 -1.83
N VAL A 146 -11.77 -4.21 -2.13
CA VAL A 146 -10.52 -3.53 -1.79
C VAL A 146 -10.43 -2.18 -2.50
N LEU A 147 -10.74 -2.14 -3.79
CA LEU A 147 -10.77 -0.89 -4.55
C LEU A 147 -11.85 0.06 -4.03
N ASP A 148 -13.03 -0.43 -3.66
CA ASP A 148 -14.10 0.38 -3.07
C ASP A 148 -13.69 0.97 -1.72
N ALA A 149 -13.05 0.18 -0.87
CA ALA A 149 -12.55 0.66 0.42
C ALA A 149 -11.48 1.73 0.24
N MET A 150 -10.57 1.58 -0.73
CA MET A 150 -9.57 2.59 -1.05
C MET A 150 -10.24 3.88 -1.56
N LEU A 151 -11.20 3.75 -2.47
CA LEU A 151 -11.94 4.89 -3.02
C LEU A 151 -12.72 5.65 -1.96
N ARG A 152 -13.29 4.97 -0.96
CA ARG A 152 -13.97 5.60 0.19
C ARG A 152 -13.02 6.40 1.11
N ILE A 153 -11.72 6.14 1.05
CA ILE A 153 -10.72 6.94 1.76
C ILE A 153 -10.40 8.20 0.96
N LEU A 154 -10.39 8.11 -0.37
CA LEU A 154 -9.95 9.16 -1.27
C LEU A 154 -11.05 10.16 -1.67
N LEU A 155 -12.32 9.73 -1.69
CA LEU A 155 -13.49 10.47 -2.19
C LEU A 155 -14.49 10.78 -1.08
#